data_AF-A0A6I0E545-F1
#
_entry.id   AF-A0A6I0E545-F1
#
_cell.length_a   1.000
_cell.length_b   1.000
_cell.length_c   1.000
_cell.angle_alpha   90.00
_cell.angle_beta   90.00
_cell.angle_gamma   90.00
#
_symmetry.space_group_name_H-M   'P 1'
#
loop_
_entity.id
_entity.type
_entity.pdbx_description
1 polymer ?
#
loop_
_entity_poly.entity_id
_entity_poly.type
_entity_poly.pdbx_seq_one_letter_code
_entity_poly.pdbx_strand_id
1 'polypeptide(L)'
;MSKLLILIVIGFTFSCKSHNQEVQKDNRKIDSLITVINELNNKVTKMDSALQSKNTFVSKVEVLKDSTSQITNKSITKIKKPKPVIKPKVELKPLNDTVLYFFDDGRISVKVLPFVDGRQSIFIFKPNGDIAFETENVQLSYHLSNDLKIRDDGSLELIKSSMNPGASLYWYESVIGFDIDNEPLYKQTSRHPYESVNDAMGEKYLWNKLERKWVKQEIIIETNMPK
;
A
#
# COMPACT_ATOMS: atom_id res chain seq x y z
N MET A 1 -43.24 1.98 -67.56
CA MET A 1 -44.02 1.92 -66.30
C MET A 1 -43.66 0.60 -65.62
N SER A 2 -42.64 0.54 -64.75
CA SER A 2 -42.71 0.82 -63.29
C SER A 2 -43.93 0.12 -62.69
N LYS A 3 -43.80 -0.92 -61.86
CA LYS A 3 -43.16 -0.86 -60.53
C LYS A 3 -42.49 -2.19 -60.15
N LEU A 4 -41.21 -2.08 -59.81
CA LEU A 4 -40.38 -3.08 -59.15
C LEU A 4 -40.65 -2.97 -57.64
N LEU A 5 -41.15 -4.05 -57.01
CA LEU A 5 -41.42 -4.08 -55.58
C LEU A 5 -40.20 -4.71 -54.88
N ILE A 6 -39.28 -3.85 -54.44
CA ILE A 6 -38.12 -4.26 -53.63
C ILE A 6 -38.59 -4.41 -52.18
N LEU A 7 -38.62 -5.65 -51.72
CA LEU A 7 -38.80 -6.02 -50.32
C LEU A 7 -37.47 -5.82 -49.59
N ILE A 8 -37.37 -4.75 -48.79
CA ILE A 8 -36.21 -4.52 -47.91
C ILE A 8 -36.44 -5.32 -46.63
N VAL A 9 -35.73 -6.44 -46.49
CA VAL A 9 -35.59 -7.16 -45.22
C VAL A 9 -34.51 -6.47 -44.42
N ILE A 10 -34.90 -5.62 -43.45
CA ILE A 10 -33.98 -5.06 -42.47
C ILE A 10 -33.70 -6.16 -41.43
N GLY A 11 -32.62 -6.91 -41.65
CA GLY A 11 -32.05 -7.78 -40.64
C GLY A 11 -31.45 -6.95 -39.52
N PHE A 12 -32.18 -6.79 -38.41
CA PHE A 12 -31.60 -6.39 -37.14
C PHE A 12 -30.70 -7.53 -36.66
N THR A 13 -29.40 -7.48 -36.96
CA THR A 13 -28.41 -8.30 -36.27
C THR A 13 -28.21 -7.72 -34.87
N PHE A 14 -29.06 -8.14 -33.93
CA PHE A 14 -28.72 -8.04 -32.51
C PHE A 14 -27.47 -8.89 -32.30
N SER A 15 -26.32 -8.24 -32.13
CA SER A 15 -25.10 -8.89 -31.65
C SER A 15 -25.32 -9.27 -30.18
N CYS A 16 -26.02 -10.38 -29.93
CA CYS A 16 -25.95 -11.11 -28.68
C CYS A 16 -24.49 -11.52 -28.47
N LYS A 17 -23.72 -10.74 -27.72
CA LYS A 17 -22.52 -11.27 -27.06
C LYS A 17 -23.03 -12.40 -26.17
N SER A 18 -22.64 -13.61 -26.51
CA SER A 18 -23.02 -14.82 -25.80
C SER A 18 -22.61 -14.67 -24.34
N HIS A 19 -23.58 -14.69 -23.43
CA HIS A 19 -23.39 -14.69 -21.97
C HIS A 19 -22.33 -15.72 -21.53
N ASN A 20 -22.19 -16.81 -22.28
CA ASN A 20 -21.18 -17.85 -22.03
C ASN A 20 -19.73 -17.40 -22.28
N GLN A 21 -19.47 -16.44 -23.17
CA GLN A 21 -18.11 -15.92 -23.40
C GLN A 21 -17.65 -14.98 -22.27
N GLU A 22 -18.57 -14.25 -21.66
CA GLU A 22 -18.29 -13.35 -20.54
C GLU A 22 -18.04 -14.17 -19.26
N VAL A 23 -18.89 -15.17 -18.99
CA VAL A 23 -18.70 -16.13 -17.88
C VAL A 23 -17.38 -16.91 -18.02
N GLN A 24 -17.01 -17.35 -19.23
CA GLN A 24 -15.70 -17.99 -19.44
C GLN A 24 -14.51 -17.04 -19.21
N LYS A 25 -14.64 -15.77 -19.59
CA LYS A 25 -13.57 -14.78 -19.39
C LYS A 25 -13.40 -14.45 -17.91
N ASP A 26 -14.49 -14.39 -17.15
CA ASP A 26 -14.44 -14.11 -15.72
C ASP A 26 -13.97 -15.31 -14.91
N ASN A 27 -14.31 -16.54 -15.31
CA ASN A 27 -13.75 -17.76 -14.70
C ASN A 27 -12.22 -17.83 -14.88
N ARG A 28 -11.70 -17.46 -16.06
CA ARG A 28 -10.23 -17.39 -16.29
C ARG A 28 -9.54 -16.34 -15.41
N LYS A 29 -10.22 -15.23 -15.09
CA LYS A 29 -9.68 -14.23 -14.14
C LYS A 29 -9.67 -14.77 -12.71
N ILE A 30 -10.72 -15.51 -12.31
CA ILE A 30 -10.79 -16.15 -10.99
C ILE A 30 -9.66 -17.17 -10.83
N ASP A 31 -9.42 -18.02 -11.82
CA ASP A 31 -8.34 -19.02 -11.78
C ASP A 31 -6.94 -18.36 -11.70
N SER A 32 -6.76 -17.25 -12.43
CA SER A 32 -5.53 -16.44 -12.36
C SER A 32 -5.32 -15.84 -10.96
N LEU A 33 -6.39 -15.29 -10.35
CA LEU A 33 -6.35 -14.73 -9.01
C LEU A 33 -6.06 -15.79 -7.94
N ILE A 34 -6.66 -16.98 -8.05
CA ILE A 34 -6.38 -18.12 -7.16
C ILE A 34 -4.90 -18.52 -7.26
N THR A 35 -4.33 -18.50 -8.46
CA THR A 35 -2.91 -18.82 -8.69
C THR A 35 -2.01 -17.79 -8.01
N VAL A 36 -2.31 -16.50 -8.14
CA VAL A 36 -1.54 -15.42 -7.50
C VAL A 36 -1.65 -15.49 -5.97
N ILE A 37 -2.83 -15.79 -5.41
CA ILE A 37 -3.03 -15.96 -3.96
C ILE A 37 -2.20 -17.14 -3.44
N ASN A 38 -2.19 -18.26 -4.15
CA ASN A 38 -1.41 -19.43 -3.76
C ASN A 38 0.11 -19.18 -3.84
N GLU A 39 0.57 -18.43 -4.85
CA GLU A 39 1.97 -18.03 -4.95
C GLU A 39 2.37 -17.08 -3.81
N LEU A 40 1.49 -16.14 -3.45
CA LEU A 40 1.73 -15.19 -2.37
C LEU A 40 1.78 -15.88 -1.01
N ASN A 41 0.84 -16.80 -0.73
CA ASN A 41 0.84 -17.61 0.48
C ASN A 41 2.12 -18.47 0.60
N ASN A 42 2.61 -19.02 -0.51
CA ASN A 42 3.88 -19.76 -0.55
C ASN A 42 5.11 -18.87 -0.30
N LYS A 43 5.06 -17.57 -0.65
CA LYS A 43 6.14 -16.62 -0.34
C LYS A 43 6.13 -16.18 1.13
N VAL A 44 4.94 -15.93 1.69
CA VAL A 44 4.77 -15.57 3.11
C VAL A 44 5.27 -16.71 4.01
N THR A 45 4.82 -17.94 3.78
CA THR A 45 5.26 -19.12 4.54
C THR A 45 6.78 -19.37 4.47
N LYS A 46 7.41 -19.11 3.33
CA LYS A 46 8.88 -19.19 3.18
C LYS A 46 9.60 -18.07 3.94
N MET A 47 9.04 -16.85 3.97
CA MET A 47 9.60 -15.74 4.77
C MET A 47 9.48 -16.02 6.27
N ASP A 48 8.34 -16.51 6.75
CA ASP A 48 8.14 -16.87 8.15
C ASP A 48 9.10 -17.97 8.60
N SER A 49 9.31 -18.98 7.75
CA SER A 49 10.29 -20.05 8.00
C SER A 49 11.73 -19.54 8.06
N ALA A 50 12.08 -18.56 7.21
CA ALA A 50 13.41 -17.94 7.20
C ALA A 50 13.65 -17.05 8.44
N LEU A 51 12.61 -16.37 8.92
CA LEU A 51 12.64 -15.56 10.16
C LEU A 51 12.82 -16.44 11.41
N GLN A 52 12.16 -17.59 11.48
CA GLN A 52 12.35 -18.53 12.59
C GLN A 52 13.77 -19.15 12.62
N SER A 53 14.39 -19.36 11.46
CA SER A 53 15.76 -19.91 11.38
C SER A 53 16.88 -18.96 11.84
N LYS A 54 16.61 -17.64 11.91
CA LYS A 54 17.61 -16.63 12.31
C LYS A 54 17.64 -16.32 13.81
N ASN A 55 16.65 -16.77 14.59
CA ASN A 55 16.54 -16.45 16.02
C ASN A 55 17.20 -17.47 16.98
N THR A 56 18.07 -18.38 16.49
CA THR A 56 18.69 -19.43 17.34
C THR A 56 20.20 -19.23 17.60
N PHE A 57 20.74 -18.02 17.50
CA PHE A 57 22.11 -17.75 17.96
C PHE A 57 22.17 -16.52 18.87
N VAL A 58 21.91 -16.76 20.16
CA VAL A 58 22.51 -15.98 21.22
C VAL A 58 23.56 -16.87 21.88
N SER A 59 24.84 -16.52 21.73
CA SER A 59 25.90 -17.00 22.60
C SER A 59 26.90 -15.87 22.81
N LYS A 60 26.76 -15.26 24.00
CA LYS A 60 27.80 -14.81 24.92
C LYS A 60 29.24 -14.85 24.38
N VAL A 61 29.90 -13.69 24.33
CA VAL A 61 31.37 -13.62 24.44
C VAL A 61 31.78 -12.50 25.40
N GLU A 62 32.64 -12.92 26.33
CA GLU A 62 33.26 -12.20 27.44
C GLU A 62 34.30 -11.16 27.00
N VAL A 63 34.52 -10.22 27.92
CA VAL A 63 35.53 -9.16 27.91
C VAL A 63 36.95 -9.74 28.02
N LEU A 64 37.92 -9.16 27.29
CA LEU A 64 39.33 -9.24 27.66
C LEU A 64 40.06 -7.91 27.39
N LYS A 65 40.78 -7.46 28.42
CA LYS A 65 41.58 -6.23 28.51
C LYS A 65 43.00 -6.42 27.97
N ASP A 66 43.60 -5.27 27.67
CA ASP A 66 45.03 -4.92 27.60
C ASP A 66 45.87 -5.43 26.41
N SER A 67 46.47 -4.48 25.68
CA SER A 67 47.88 -4.12 25.91
C SER A 67 48.36 -2.99 24.98
N THR A 68 48.95 -1.99 25.61
CA THR A 68 49.72 -0.87 25.06
C THR A 68 50.96 -1.37 24.29
N SER A 69 51.21 -0.83 23.09
CA SER A 69 52.58 -0.56 22.63
C SER A 69 52.59 0.53 21.55
N GLN A 70 53.16 1.67 21.90
CA GLN A 70 53.82 2.55 20.94
C GLN A 70 55.06 1.84 20.42
N ILE A 71 55.48 2.09 19.17
CA ILE A 71 56.88 2.43 18.80
C ILE A 71 57.03 2.65 17.27
N THR A 72 57.55 3.85 16.98
CA THR A 72 58.38 4.33 15.86
C THR A 72 57.88 4.43 14.41
N ASN A 73 57.89 5.69 13.98
CA ASN A 73 58.10 6.17 12.61
C ASN A 73 59.39 5.62 11.98
N LYS A 74 59.30 5.02 10.80
CA LYS A 74 60.39 4.91 9.83
C LYS A 74 59.89 5.12 8.39
N SER A 75 60.43 6.18 7.80
CA SER A 75 60.77 6.42 6.39
C SER A 75 59.76 6.12 5.27
N ILE A 76 59.38 7.22 4.60
CA ILE A 76 58.60 7.30 3.38
C ILE A 76 59.43 6.77 2.21
N THR A 77 58.95 5.72 1.54
CA THR A 77 59.39 5.35 0.19
C THR A 77 58.22 5.54 -0.76
N LYS A 78 58.32 6.48 -1.72
CA LYS A 78 57.27 6.79 -2.70
C LYS A 78 57.10 5.61 -3.67
N ILE A 79 56.08 4.79 -3.45
CA ILE A 79 55.60 3.82 -4.44
C ILE A 79 54.60 4.55 -5.35
N LYS A 80 54.88 4.61 -6.66
CA LYS A 80 53.91 5.10 -7.67
C LYS A 80 52.69 4.17 -7.68
N LYS A 81 51.55 4.67 -7.17
CA LYS A 81 50.26 3.97 -7.25
C LYS A 81 49.79 3.90 -8.72
N PRO A 82 49.33 2.75 -9.22
CA PRO A 82 48.57 2.69 -10.47
C PRO A 82 47.26 3.48 -10.33
N LYS A 83 46.86 4.18 -11.40
CA LYS A 83 45.60 4.94 -11.46
C LYS A 83 44.42 4.02 -11.08
N PRO A 84 43.56 4.40 -10.13
CA PRO A 84 42.37 3.64 -9.84
C PRO A 84 41.43 3.72 -11.05
N VAL A 85 41.05 2.58 -11.60
CA VAL A 85 39.89 2.48 -12.48
C VAL A 85 38.67 2.80 -11.62
N ILE A 86 38.05 3.94 -11.87
CA ILE A 86 36.79 4.33 -11.26
C ILE A 86 35.76 3.32 -11.76
N LYS A 87 35.45 2.32 -10.93
CA LYS A 87 34.19 1.60 -11.06
C LYS A 87 33.07 2.63 -10.83
N PRO A 88 31.95 2.58 -11.57
CA PRO A 88 30.83 3.46 -11.30
C PRO A 88 30.51 3.40 -9.81
N LYS A 89 30.48 4.57 -9.19
CA LYS A 89 29.97 4.75 -7.84
C LYS A 89 28.56 4.16 -7.87
N VAL A 90 28.38 2.96 -7.33
CA VAL A 90 27.06 2.52 -6.91
C VAL A 90 26.71 3.51 -5.83
N GLU A 91 25.89 4.48 -6.19
CA GLU A 91 25.28 5.39 -5.26
C GLU A 91 24.33 4.52 -4.43
N LEU A 92 24.85 3.99 -3.32
CA LEU A 92 24.01 3.47 -2.27
C LEU A 92 23.20 4.67 -1.80
N LYS A 93 21.95 4.74 -2.28
CA LYS A 93 20.94 5.67 -1.78
C LYS A 93 20.93 5.58 -0.24
N PRO A 94 20.71 6.72 0.46
CA PRO A 94 20.71 6.74 1.92
C PRO A 94 19.77 5.65 2.47
N LEU A 95 20.32 4.77 3.29
CA LEU A 95 19.63 3.58 3.81
C LEU A 95 18.58 3.91 4.88
N ASN A 96 18.33 5.19 5.20
CA ASN A 96 17.59 5.57 6.40
C ASN A 96 16.60 6.72 6.19
N ASP A 97 15.89 6.74 5.07
CA ASP A 97 14.77 7.69 4.84
C ASP A 97 13.49 7.28 5.63
N THR A 98 13.65 6.61 6.77
CA THR A 98 12.53 6.25 7.64
C THR A 98 12.08 7.50 8.38
N VAL A 99 10.80 7.86 8.25
CA VAL A 99 10.18 8.96 9.00
C VAL A 99 9.40 8.36 10.17
N LEU A 100 9.63 8.91 11.37
CA LEU A 100 8.96 8.51 12.59
C LEU A 100 8.17 9.69 13.16
N TYR A 101 6.92 9.41 13.53
CA TYR A 101 6.09 10.29 14.34
C TYR A 101 5.92 9.64 15.71
N PHE A 102 5.86 10.45 16.75
CA PHE A 102 5.83 10.00 18.14
C PHE A 102 4.62 10.60 18.85
N PHE A 103 4.04 9.83 19.76
CA PHE A 103 3.16 10.36 20.80
C PHE A 103 3.95 11.28 21.74
N ASP A 104 3.25 12.10 22.52
CA ASP A 104 3.85 13.01 23.51
C ASP A 104 4.73 12.31 24.55
N ASP A 105 4.46 11.04 24.85
CA ASP A 105 5.26 10.22 25.76
C ASP A 105 6.52 9.61 25.13
N GLY A 106 6.78 9.92 23.85
CA GLY A 106 7.95 9.48 23.10
C GLY A 106 7.81 8.09 22.44
N ARG A 107 6.67 7.40 22.57
CA ARG A 107 6.40 6.16 21.85
C ARG A 107 6.11 6.42 20.38
N ILE A 108 6.46 5.49 19.50
CA ILE A 108 6.21 5.64 18.06
C ILE A 108 4.71 5.57 17.80
N SER A 109 4.19 6.58 17.11
CA SER A 109 2.79 6.69 16.65
C SER A 109 2.66 6.24 15.20
N VAL A 110 3.57 6.70 14.33
CA VAL A 110 3.60 6.29 12.91
C VAL A 110 5.03 6.06 12.45
N LYS A 111 5.24 5.01 11.65
CA LYS A 111 6.51 4.70 11.00
C LYS A 111 6.32 4.59 9.49
N VAL A 112 6.96 5.48 8.75
CA VAL A 112 7.01 5.47 7.29
C VAL A 112 8.38 4.96 6.88
N LEU A 113 8.44 3.80 6.21
CA LEU A 113 9.69 3.23 5.72
C LEU A 113 10.21 3.98 4.48
N PRO A 114 11.47 3.77 4.06
CA PRO A 114 11.95 4.23 2.76
C PRO A 114 11.21 3.51 1.62
N PHE A 115 11.21 4.11 0.42
CA PHE A 115 10.73 3.45 -0.79
C PHE A 115 11.67 2.31 -1.19
N VAL A 116 11.12 1.11 -1.39
CA VAL A 116 11.80 -0.06 -1.94
C VAL A 116 10.96 -0.60 -3.09
N ASP A 117 11.57 -0.71 -4.28
CA ASP A 117 10.91 -1.21 -5.49
C ASP A 117 9.55 -0.53 -5.80
N GLY A 118 9.51 0.79 -5.61
CA GLY A 118 8.32 1.61 -5.88
C GLY A 118 7.22 1.50 -4.83
N ARG A 119 7.46 0.87 -3.68
CA ARG A 119 6.53 0.77 -2.56
C ARG A 119 7.11 1.35 -1.28
N GLN A 120 6.25 1.90 -0.43
CA GLN A 120 6.64 2.49 0.84
C GLN A 120 5.62 2.10 1.91
N SER A 121 6.00 1.24 2.85
CA SER A 121 5.10 0.82 3.92
C SER A 121 4.96 1.89 5.00
N ILE A 122 3.74 2.04 5.50
CA ILE A 122 3.37 2.95 6.59
C ILE A 122 2.67 2.12 7.66
N PHE A 123 3.23 2.13 8.87
CA PHE A 123 2.69 1.44 10.04
C PHE A 123 2.18 2.44 11.06
N ILE A 124 0.97 2.23 11.54
CA ILE A 124 0.31 3.05 12.55
C ILE A 124 0.22 2.22 13.83
N PHE A 125 0.75 2.76 14.92
CA PHE A 125 0.86 2.08 16.20
C PHE A 125 -0.07 2.69 17.23
N LYS A 126 -0.61 1.84 18.10
CA LYS A 126 -1.27 2.25 19.33
C LYS A 126 -0.24 2.69 20.37
N PRO A 127 -0.65 3.41 21.43
CA PRO A 127 0.24 3.75 22.54
C PRO A 127 0.85 2.51 23.22
N ASN A 128 0.17 1.36 23.22
CA ASN A 128 0.72 0.13 23.79
C ASN A 128 1.79 -0.56 22.91
N GLY A 129 2.05 -0.05 21.69
CA GLY A 129 3.02 -0.59 20.75
C GLY A 129 2.45 -1.58 19.72
N ASP A 130 1.18 -1.95 19.80
CA ASP A 130 0.54 -2.81 18.81
C ASP A 130 0.26 -2.07 17.51
N ILE A 131 0.28 -2.78 16.38
CA ILE A 131 -0.10 -2.20 15.08
C ILE A 131 -1.62 -2.06 15.00
N ALA A 132 -2.09 -0.81 14.94
CA ALA A 132 -3.49 -0.47 14.75
C ALA A 132 -3.89 -0.63 13.27
N PHE A 133 -3.06 -0.10 12.37
CA PHE A 133 -3.37 -0.03 10.95
C PHE A 133 -2.09 -0.05 10.10
N GLU A 134 -2.23 -0.54 8.87
CA GLU A 134 -1.14 -0.61 7.89
C GLU A 134 -1.64 -0.07 6.55
N THR A 135 -0.80 0.70 5.88
CA THR A 135 -1.03 1.17 4.51
C THR A 135 0.30 1.31 3.77
N GLU A 136 0.25 1.69 2.50
CA GLU A 136 1.44 1.90 1.69
C GLU A 136 1.25 3.04 0.69
N ASN A 137 2.36 3.69 0.33
CA ASN A 137 2.44 4.46 -0.91
C ASN A 137 2.98 3.57 -2.02
N VAL A 138 2.48 3.77 -3.25
CA VAL A 138 2.89 3.02 -4.43
C VAL A 138 3.17 3.98 -5.59
N GLN A 139 4.31 3.77 -6.25
CA GLN A 139 4.78 4.50 -7.42
C GLN A 139 5.20 3.49 -8.51
N LEU A 140 4.22 2.78 -9.06
CA LEU A 140 4.40 1.76 -10.09
C LEU A 140 3.52 2.08 -11.31
N SER A 141 3.00 1.06 -11.99
CA SER A 141 2.00 1.22 -13.06
C SER A 141 0.69 1.86 -12.57
N TYR A 142 0.46 1.85 -11.26
CA TYR A 142 -0.56 2.63 -10.58
C TYR A 142 0.10 3.48 -9.48
N HIS A 143 -0.59 4.55 -9.10
CA HIS A 143 -0.17 5.46 -8.05
C HIS A 143 -1.10 5.36 -6.85
N LEU A 144 -0.54 5.25 -5.66
CA LEU A 144 -1.23 5.40 -4.38
C LEU A 144 -0.36 6.30 -3.50
N SER A 145 -0.93 7.42 -3.04
CA SER A 145 -0.27 8.34 -2.12
C SER A 145 -1.14 8.55 -0.89
N ASN A 146 -0.51 8.66 0.28
CA ASN A 146 -1.16 8.91 1.55
C ASN A 146 -0.55 10.15 2.19
N ASP A 147 -1.40 11.16 2.44
CA ASP A 147 -1.06 12.32 3.24
C ASP A 147 -1.52 12.07 4.68
N LEU A 148 -0.61 12.20 5.63
CA LEU A 148 -0.84 11.94 7.05
C LEU A 148 -1.03 13.27 7.78
N LYS A 149 -2.12 13.39 8.56
CA LYS A 149 -2.34 14.51 9.47
C LYS A 149 -2.14 14.03 10.90
N ILE A 150 -1.13 14.56 11.58
CA ILE A 150 -0.81 14.25 12.98
C ILE A 150 -1.39 15.36 13.86
N ARG A 151 -1.94 14.98 15.01
CA ARG A 151 -2.44 15.89 16.05
C ARG A 151 -1.30 16.50 16.84
N ASP A 152 -1.65 17.47 17.69
CA ASP A 152 -0.71 18.09 18.61
C ASP A 152 -0.15 17.11 19.66
N ASP A 153 -0.91 16.07 20.03
CA ASP A 153 -0.51 15.01 20.97
C ASP A 153 0.35 13.88 20.34
N GLY A 154 0.68 14.04 19.05
CA GLY A 154 1.45 13.07 18.28
C GLY A 154 0.66 11.88 17.74
N SER A 155 -0.62 11.73 18.08
CA SER A 155 -1.50 10.72 17.48
C SER A 155 -1.85 11.08 16.03
N LEU A 156 -2.09 10.08 15.20
CA LEU A 156 -2.59 10.22 13.84
C LEU A 156 -4.07 10.62 13.87
N GLU A 157 -4.42 11.70 13.19
CA GLU A 157 -5.81 12.17 13.06
C GLU A 157 -6.48 11.59 11.81
N LEU A 158 -5.83 11.75 10.67
CA LEU A 158 -6.38 11.45 9.36
C LEU A 158 -5.31 10.89 8.43
N ILE A 159 -5.73 9.97 7.58
CA ILE A 159 -5.03 9.62 6.34
C ILE A 159 -5.91 10.07 5.18
N LYS A 160 -5.36 10.88 4.29
CA LYS A 160 -5.97 11.20 3.00
C LYS A 160 -5.22 10.45 1.91
N SER A 161 -5.89 9.49 1.29
CA SER A 161 -5.32 8.67 0.24
C SER A 161 -5.82 9.13 -1.13
N SER A 162 -4.93 9.18 -2.11
CA SER A 162 -5.28 9.34 -3.53
C SER A 162 -4.73 8.17 -4.31
N MET A 163 -5.58 7.53 -5.13
CA MET A 163 -5.24 6.37 -5.92
C MET A 163 -5.61 6.58 -7.38
N ASN A 164 -4.63 6.46 -8.27
CA ASN A 164 -4.86 6.38 -9.70
C ASN A 164 -4.42 4.98 -10.19
N PRO A 165 -5.36 4.14 -10.67
CA PRO A 165 -5.06 2.78 -11.11
C PRO A 165 -4.20 2.68 -12.40
N GLY A 166 -3.81 3.82 -12.98
CA GLY A 166 -2.95 3.89 -14.17
C GLY A 166 -3.75 3.75 -15.46
N ALA A 167 -3.49 4.63 -16.43
CA ALA A 167 -4.19 4.71 -17.73
C ALA A 167 -5.74 4.73 -17.63
N SER A 168 -6.29 5.04 -16.45
CA SER A 168 -7.71 5.13 -16.16
C SER A 168 -8.14 6.58 -16.17
N LEU A 169 -9.33 6.84 -16.71
CA LEU A 169 -10.01 8.14 -16.54
C LEU A 169 -10.38 8.37 -15.06
N TYR A 170 -10.61 7.27 -14.33
CA TYR A 170 -11.05 7.31 -12.94
C TYR A 170 -9.88 7.32 -11.96
N TRP A 171 -10.01 8.13 -10.91
CA TRP A 171 -9.17 8.05 -9.71
C TRP A 171 -10.05 8.00 -8.47
N TYR A 172 -9.46 7.61 -7.36
CA TYR A 172 -10.16 7.40 -6.10
C TYR A 172 -9.49 8.21 -5.00
N GLU A 173 -10.30 8.84 -4.17
CA GLU A 173 -9.84 9.49 -2.96
C GLU A 173 -10.46 8.80 -1.76
N SER A 174 -9.69 8.66 -0.69
CA SER A 174 -10.18 8.12 0.56
C SER A 174 -9.71 8.96 1.74
N VAL A 175 -10.56 9.08 2.75
CA VAL A 175 -10.21 9.69 4.03
C VAL A 175 -10.50 8.68 5.12
N ILE A 176 -9.50 8.38 5.94
CA ILE A 176 -9.63 7.52 7.11
C ILE A 176 -9.38 8.37 8.35
N GLY A 177 -10.32 8.36 9.29
CA GLY A 177 -10.19 9.02 10.59
C GLY A 177 -9.83 8.04 11.70
N PHE A 178 -9.04 8.52 12.66
CA PHE A 178 -8.51 7.74 13.78
C PHE A 178 -8.87 8.41 15.11
N ASP A 179 -8.92 7.65 16.22
CA ASP A 179 -8.99 8.23 17.57
C ASP A 179 -7.60 8.63 18.10
N ILE A 180 -7.54 9.06 19.36
CA ILE A 180 -6.30 9.47 20.04
C ILE A 180 -5.33 8.29 20.28
N ASP A 181 -5.85 7.05 20.26
CA ASP A 181 -5.07 5.83 20.42
C ASP A 181 -4.64 5.25 19.06
N ASN A 182 -4.80 6.02 17.99
CA ASN A 182 -4.57 5.63 16.61
C ASN A 182 -5.44 4.44 16.13
N GLU A 183 -6.59 4.19 16.75
CA GLU A 183 -7.53 3.19 16.25
C GLU A 183 -8.38 3.79 15.11
N PRO A 184 -8.54 3.08 13.98
CA PRO A 184 -9.42 3.55 12.92
C PRO A 184 -10.86 3.69 13.41
N LEU A 185 -11.57 4.72 12.93
CA LEU A 185 -12.95 5.01 13.29
C LEU A 185 -13.88 4.89 12.09
N TYR A 186 -13.58 5.64 11.04
CA TYR A 186 -14.40 5.72 9.84
C TYR A 186 -13.51 5.85 8.61
N LYS A 187 -14.09 5.48 7.47
CA LYS A 187 -13.50 5.70 6.16
C LYS A 187 -14.55 6.25 5.22
N GLN A 188 -14.19 7.23 4.41
CA GLN A 188 -14.98 7.67 3.27
C GLN A 188 -14.16 7.44 2.01
N THR A 189 -14.77 6.99 0.93
CA THR A 189 -14.12 6.78 -0.36
C THR A 189 -14.98 7.37 -1.47
N SER A 190 -14.39 8.16 -2.35
CA SER A 190 -15.06 8.74 -3.50
C SER A 190 -14.31 8.41 -4.78
N ARG A 191 -15.07 8.27 -5.88
CA ARG A 191 -14.54 8.05 -7.22
C ARG A 191 -14.71 9.33 -8.02
N HIS A 192 -13.69 9.68 -8.78
CA HIS A 192 -13.69 10.80 -9.70
C HIS A 192 -13.47 10.34 -11.15
N PRO A 193 -13.94 11.09 -12.17
CA PRO A 193 -14.90 12.17 -12.02
C PRO A 193 -16.25 11.65 -11.52
N TYR A 194 -17.01 12.50 -10.84
CA TYR A 194 -18.33 12.14 -10.33
C TYR A 194 -19.32 11.99 -11.49
N GLU A 195 -19.96 10.82 -11.60
CA GLU A 195 -21.02 10.59 -12.60
C GLU A 195 -22.42 10.84 -12.00
N SER A 196 -22.54 10.87 -10.68
CA SER A 196 -23.80 11.08 -9.96
C SER A 196 -23.59 11.84 -8.65
N VAL A 197 -24.67 12.35 -8.05
CA VAL A 197 -24.64 12.93 -6.70
C VAL A 197 -24.22 11.88 -5.66
N ASN A 198 -24.63 10.63 -5.84
CA ASN A 198 -24.24 9.54 -4.95
C ASN A 198 -22.73 9.27 -5.01
N ASP A 199 -22.13 9.37 -6.20
CA ASP A 199 -20.68 9.25 -6.37
C ASP A 199 -19.93 10.38 -5.64
N ALA A 200 -20.48 11.60 -5.69
CA ALA A 200 -19.95 12.77 -4.99
C ALA A 200 -20.08 12.66 -3.47
N MET A 201 -21.14 12.02 -2.96
CA MET A 201 -21.29 11.74 -1.53
C MET A 201 -20.28 10.70 -1.05
N GLY A 202 -19.85 9.80 -1.93
CA GLY A 202 -18.89 8.74 -1.63
C GLY A 202 -19.48 7.64 -0.74
N GLU A 203 -18.74 6.53 -0.69
CA GLU A 203 -19.07 5.39 0.16
C GLU A 203 -18.50 5.61 1.56
N LYS A 204 -19.32 5.42 2.59
CA LYS A 204 -18.94 5.58 4.00
C LYS A 204 -18.85 4.22 4.68
N TYR A 205 -17.85 4.07 5.53
CA TYR A 205 -17.58 2.85 6.27
C TYR A 205 -17.27 3.19 7.73
N LEU A 206 -17.65 2.28 8.62
CA LEU A 206 -17.24 2.29 10.02
C LEU A 206 -16.28 1.15 10.29
N TRP A 207 -15.35 1.36 11.22
CA TRP A 207 -14.40 0.32 11.61
C TRP A 207 -15.02 -0.63 12.64
N ASN A 208 -15.06 -1.92 12.31
CA ASN A 208 -15.35 -2.97 13.29
C ASN A 208 -14.05 -3.37 13.99
N LYS A 209 -13.87 -2.91 15.23
CA LYS A 209 -12.66 -3.17 16.04
C LYS A 209 -12.44 -4.67 16.34
N LEU A 210 -13.52 -5.45 16.48
CA LEU A 210 -13.44 -6.88 16.80
C LEU A 210 -12.99 -7.70 15.58
N GLU A 211 -13.55 -7.39 14.41
CA GLU A 211 -13.25 -8.11 13.17
C GLU A 211 -12.08 -7.51 12.38
N ARG A 212 -11.60 -6.32 12.79
CA ARG A 212 -10.59 -5.51 12.10
C ARG A 212 -10.91 -5.28 10.63
N LYS A 213 -12.17 -4.88 10.35
CA LYS A 213 -12.70 -4.69 9.00
C LYS A 213 -13.56 -3.44 8.88
N TRP A 214 -13.58 -2.90 7.67
CA TRP A 214 -14.49 -1.81 7.28
C TRP A 214 -15.89 -2.35 6.98
N VAL A 215 -16.90 -1.81 7.64
CA VAL A 215 -18.31 -2.14 7.42
C VAL A 215 -18.99 -0.97 6.71
N LYS A 216 -19.43 -1.20 5.47
CA LYS A 216 -20.12 -0.18 4.65
C LYS A 216 -21.43 0.23 5.32
N GLN A 217 -21.69 1.52 5.36
CA GLN A 217 -22.95 2.07 5.86
C GLN A 217 -23.95 2.18 4.70
N GLU A 218 -25.15 1.64 4.87
CA GLU A 218 -26.26 1.82 3.93
C GLU A 218 -27.06 3.07 4.30
N ILE A 219 -27.41 3.89 3.30
CA ILE A 219 -28.30 5.03 3.51
C ILE A 219 -29.73 4.51 3.38
N ILE A 220 -30.48 4.48 4.47
CA ILE A 220 -31.91 4.20 4.45
C ILE A 220 -32.59 5.41 3.79
N ILE A 221 -33.02 5.26 2.53
CA ILE A 221 -33.87 6.25 1.87
C ILE A 221 -35.30 5.98 2.38
N GLU A 222 -35.81 6.81 3.27
CA GLU A 222 -37.22 6.74 3.68
C GLU A 222 -38.10 6.89 2.43
N THR A 223 -38.77 5.78 2.06
CA THR A 223 -39.76 5.80 1.00
C THR A 223 -41.03 6.40 1.58
N ASN A 224 -41.30 7.67 1.28
CA ASN A 224 -42.61 8.25 1.56
C ASN A 224 -43.66 7.51 0.72
N MET A 225 -44.42 6.61 1.35
CA MET A 225 -45.60 6.04 0.73
C MET A 225 -46.69 7.10 0.64
N PRO A 226 -47.40 7.24 -0.50
CA PRO A 226 -48.55 8.11 -0.57
C PRO A 226 -49.64 7.61 0.40
N LYS A 227 -50.22 8.55 1.15
CA LYS A 227 -51.38 8.32 2.03
C LYS A 227 -52.63 8.00 1.23
#